data_AF-A0A7G8J9C5-F1
#
_entry.id   AF-A0A7G8J9C5-F1
#
_cell.length_a   1.000
_cell.length_b   1.000
_cell.length_c   1.000
_cell.angle_alpha   90.00
_cell.angle_beta   90.00
_cell.angle_gamma   90.00
#
_symmetry.space_group_name_H-M   'P 1'
#
loop_
_entity.id
_entity.type
_entity.pdbx_description
1 polymer ?
#
loop_
_entity_poly.entity_id
_entity_poly.type
_entity_poly.pdbx_seq_one_letter_code
_entity_poly.pdbx_strand_id
1 'polypeptide(L)'
;MPVNKTQHETITRLEQRIEKLERQVEEKLPTPSGTSSKVPAGPISSITMRTGTADDRLRIYWADGTRSDLPCTREQNTWACG
;
A
#
# COMPACT_ATOMS: atom_id res chain seq x y z
N MET A 1 21.95 -28.85 34.97
CA MET A 1 21.44 -28.77 33.58
C MET A 1 21.53 -27.31 33.10
N PRO A 2 22.26 -26.97 32.03
CA PRO A 2 22.44 -25.59 31.59
C PRO A 2 21.49 -25.26 30.43
N VAL A 3 20.21 -25.01 30.73
CA VAL A 3 19.21 -24.60 29.72
C VAL A 3 19.17 -23.08 29.52
N ASN A 4 19.65 -22.29 30.49
CA ASN A 4 19.53 -20.84 30.41
C ASN A 4 20.42 -20.19 29.34
N LYS A 5 21.68 -20.63 29.15
CA LYS A 5 22.61 -19.92 28.25
C LYS A 5 22.19 -19.99 26.78
N THR A 6 21.75 -21.16 26.31
CA THR A 6 21.30 -21.37 24.93
C THR A 6 20.01 -20.62 24.61
N GLN A 7 19.11 -20.45 25.58
CA GLN A 7 17.92 -19.61 25.41
C GLN A 7 18.27 -18.14 25.25
N HIS A 8 19.21 -17.61 26.05
CA HIS A 8 19.63 -16.21 25.95
C HIS A 8 20.33 -15.94 24.62
N GLU A 9 21.21 -16.82 24.16
CA GLU A 9 21.86 -16.71 22.84
C GLU A 9 20.84 -16.76 21.69
N THR A 10 19.80 -17.59 21.83
CA THR A 10 18.73 -17.69 20.83
C THR A 10 17.89 -16.41 20.78
N ILE A 11 17.58 -15.83 21.95
CA ILE A 11 16.82 -14.57 22.07
C ILE A 11 17.62 -13.42 21.46
N THR A 12 18.89 -13.25 21.81
CA THR A 12 19.74 -12.19 21.24
C THR A 12 19.85 -12.29 19.72
N ARG A 13 19.95 -13.51 19.19
CA ARG A 13 19.98 -13.73 17.73
C ARG A 13 18.65 -13.36 17.06
N LEU A 14 17.52 -13.55 17.75
CA LEU A 14 16.20 -13.17 17.24
C LEU A 14 16.00 -11.66 17.26
N GLU A 15 16.40 -10.98 18.33
CA GLU A 15 16.35 -9.51 18.46
C GLU A 15 17.14 -8.84 17.33
N GLN A 16 18.37 -9.30 17.06
CA GLN A 16 19.20 -8.79 15.96
C GLN A 16 18.56 -8.98 14.58
N ARG A 17 17.81 -10.07 14.39
CA ARG A 17 17.08 -10.32 13.14
C ARG A 17 15.88 -9.39 13.03
N ILE A 18 15.13 -9.18 14.10
CA ILE A 18 13.98 -8.28 14.12
C ILE A 18 14.43 -6.85 13.80
N GLU A 19 15.45 -6.34 14.48
CA GLU A 19 15.99 -4.99 14.26
C GLU A 19 16.44 -4.79 12.80
N LYS A 20 17.09 -5.80 12.21
CA LYS A 20 17.49 -5.78 10.80
C LYS A 20 16.30 -5.85 9.83
N LEU A 21 15.21 -6.52 10.21
CA LEU A 21 13.98 -6.56 9.43
C LEU A 21 13.22 -5.22 9.52
N GLU A 22 13.08 -4.67 10.71
CA GLU A 22 12.45 -3.36 10.95
C GLU A 22 13.14 -2.27 10.14
N ARG A 23 14.48 -2.23 10.19
CA ARG A 23 15.26 -1.27 9.39
C ARG A 23 15.10 -1.45 7.88
N GLN A 24 15.06 -2.69 7.39
CA GLN A 24 14.80 -2.96 5.97
C GLN A 24 13.39 -2.57 5.55
N VAL A 25 12.41 -2.74 6.44
CA VAL A 25 11.03 -2.31 6.21
C VAL A 25 10.99 -0.78 6.16
N GLU A 26 11.62 -0.09 7.10
CA GLU A 26 11.68 1.38 7.11
C GLU A 26 12.42 1.95 5.89
N GLU A 27 13.50 1.31 5.44
CA GLU A 27 14.19 1.68 4.19
C GLU A 27 13.39 1.35 2.92
N LYS A 28 12.50 0.35 2.97
CA LYS A 28 11.62 -0.04 1.85
C LYS A 28 10.29 0.69 1.84
N LEU A 29 9.86 1.29 2.94
CA LEU A 29 8.71 2.18 2.91
C LEU A 29 9.15 3.45 2.18
N PRO A 30 8.63 3.72 0.98
CA PRO A 30 8.81 5.03 0.41
C PRO A 30 8.26 6.03 1.42
N THR A 31 9.08 6.99 1.81
CA THR A 31 8.61 8.22 2.43
C THR A 31 7.40 8.68 1.62
N PRO A 32 6.28 9.13 2.22
CA PRO A 32 5.16 9.73 1.49
C PRO A 32 5.60 11.10 0.94
N SER A 33 6.60 11.06 0.08
CA SER A 33 7.17 12.15 -0.68
C SER A 33 6.35 12.23 -1.94
N GLY A 34 5.43 13.16 -1.93
CA GLY A 34 4.82 13.67 -3.13
C GLY A 34 3.52 12.98 -3.49
N THR A 35 2.52 13.83 -3.57
CA THR A 35 1.30 13.76 -4.37
C THR A 35 1.57 13.43 -5.84
N SER A 36 2.22 12.31 -6.13
CA SER A 36 2.33 11.78 -7.48
C SER A 36 1.16 10.83 -7.68
N SER A 37 0.09 11.33 -8.29
CA SER A 37 -1.18 10.64 -8.60
C SER A 37 -1.06 9.38 -9.48
N LYS A 38 0.11 8.74 -9.55
CA LYS A 38 0.39 7.59 -10.43
C LYS A 38 0.89 6.34 -9.74
N VAL A 39 1.17 6.38 -8.43
CA VAL A 39 1.55 5.16 -7.69
C VAL A 39 0.35 4.71 -6.86
N PRO A 40 -0.26 3.54 -7.16
CA PRO A 40 -1.38 3.03 -6.38
C PRO A 40 -0.93 2.80 -4.94
N ALA A 41 -1.72 3.29 -3.99
CA ALA A 41 -1.36 3.38 -2.57
C ALA A 41 -1.39 2.02 -1.81
N GLY A 42 -1.12 0.93 -2.52
CA GLY A 42 -1.20 -0.44 -2.02
C GLY A 42 -2.36 -1.23 -2.62
N PRO A 43 -2.77 -2.35 -1.99
CA PRO A 43 -3.87 -3.16 -2.49
C PRO A 43 -5.18 -2.38 -2.49
N ILE A 44 -6.02 -2.65 -3.48
CA ILE A 44 -7.34 -2.02 -3.61
C ILE A 44 -8.27 -2.63 -2.56
N SER A 45 -8.91 -1.77 -1.76
CA SER A 45 -9.96 -2.18 -0.82
C SER A 45 -11.31 -2.27 -1.53
N SER A 46 -11.68 -1.23 -2.28
CA SER A 46 -12.93 -1.21 -3.06
C SER A 46 -12.86 -0.19 -4.20
N ILE A 47 -13.73 -0.37 -5.19
CA ILE A 47 -13.84 0.51 -6.36
C ILE A 47 -15.31 0.89 -6.56
N THR A 48 -15.58 2.16 -6.85
CA THR A 48 -16.91 2.65 -7.23
C THR A 48 -16.82 3.37 -8.55
N MET A 49 -17.60 2.94 -9.53
CA MET A 49 -17.73 3.59 -10.83
C MET A 49 -19.08 4.31 -10.90
N ARG A 50 -19.06 5.61 -11.18
CA ARG A 50 -20.27 6.38 -11.46
C ARG A 50 -20.32 6.65 -12.96
N THR A 51 -21.36 6.12 -13.61
CA THR A 51 -21.63 6.30 -15.05
C THR A 51 -23.03 6.87 -15.25
N GLY A 52 -23.23 7.57 -16.38
CA GLY A 52 -24.53 8.12 -16.76
C GLY A 52 -24.80 9.52 -16.19
N THR A 53 -23.74 10.23 -15.77
CA THR A 53 -23.83 11.63 -15.33
C THR A 53 -22.96 12.52 -16.22
N ALA A 54 -23.07 13.85 -16.10
CA ALA A 54 -22.22 14.77 -16.86
C ALA A 54 -20.72 14.67 -16.50
N ASP A 55 -20.39 13.96 -15.42
CA ASP A 55 -19.05 13.82 -14.86
C ASP A 55 -18.90 12.37 -14.39
N ASP A 56 -18.65 11.49 -15.35
CA ASP A 56 -18.39 10.08 -15.09
C ASP A 56 -17.01 9.93 -14.43
N ARG A 57 -16.95 9.17 -13.33
CA ARG A 57 -15.74 9.07 -12.52
C ARG A 57 -15.60 7.74 -11.81
N LEU A 58 -14.36 7.28 -11.73
CA LEU A 58 -13.92 6.09 -11.03
C LEU A 58 -13.27 6.50 -9.72
N ARG A 59 -13.85 6.08 -8.61
CA ARG A 59 -13.27 6.25 -7.28
C ARG A 59 -12.66 4.94 -6.80
N ILE A 60 -11.38 4.97 -6.48
CA ILE A 60 -10.64 3.84 -5.92
C ILE A 60 -10.39 4.13 -4.44
N TYR A 61 -10.75 3.19 -3.58
CA TYR A 61 -10.41 3.19 -2.16
C TYR A 61 -9.29 2.20 -1.92
N TRP A 62 -8.17 2.71 -1.44
CA TRP A 62 -6.98 1.92 -1.16
C TRP A 62 -7.02 1.35 0.26
N ALA A 63 -6.30 0.26 0.52
CA ALA A 63 -6.26 -0.37 1.84
C ALA A 63 -5.59 0.50 2.92
N ASP A 64 -4.79 1.50 2.53
CA ASP A 64 -4.19 2.49 3.42
C ASP A 64 -5.16 3.62 3.83
N GLY A 65 -6.40 3.60 3.30
CA GLY A 65 -7.43 4.61 3.57
C GLY A 65 -7.38 5.83 2.64
N THR A 66 -6.41 5.90 1.73
CA THR A 66 -6.39 6.95 0.71
C THR A 66 -7.43 6.69 -0.38
N ARG A 67 -7.75 7.72 -1.16
CA ARG A 67 -8.69 7.61 -2.29
C ARG A 67 -8.13 8.27 -3.54
N SER A 68 -8.42 7.67 -4.69
CA SER A 68 -8.15 8.25 -6.01
C SER A 68 -9.47 8.50 -6.73
N ASP A 69 -9.68 9.72 -7.18
CA ASP A 69 -10.81 10.13 -8.02
C ASP A 69 -10.29 10.34 -9.44
N LEU A 70 -10.63 9.42 -10.35
CA LEU A 70 -10.20 9.44 -11.75
C LEU A 70 -11.39 9.86 -12.64
N PRO A 71 -11.28 10.96 -13.40
CA PRO A 71 -12.28 11.30 -14.40
C PRO A 71 -12.26 10.23 -15.49
N CYS A 72 -13.44 9.82 -15.96
CA CYS A 72 -13.57 8.79 -16.97
C CYS A 72 -14.21 9.35 -18.23
N THR A 73 -13.64 9.01 -19.38
CA THR A 73 -14.25 9.24 -20.67
C THR A 73 -14.69 7.92 -21.29
N ARG A 74 -15.83 7.94 -21.97
CA ARG A 74 -16.34 6.78 -22.71
C ARG A 74 -15.80 6.81 -24.13
N GLU A 75 -14.84 5.95 -24.42
CA GLU A 75 -14.37 5.72 -25.79
C GLU A 75 -15.01 4.45 -26.34
N GLN A 76 -15.98 4.64 -27.23
CA GLN A 76 -16.73 3.58 -27.92
C GLN A 76 -17.48 2.64 -26.94
N ASN A 77 -16.78 1.68 -26.35
CA ASN A 77 -17.32 0.71 -25.38
C ASN A 77 -16.42 0.48 -24.16
N THR A 78 -15.33 1.25 -24.02
CA THR A 78 -14.36 1.17 -22.94
C THR A 78 -14.33 2.49 -22.17
N TRP A 79 -14.25 2.41 -20.84
CA TRP A 79 -14.02 3.58 -20.00
C TRP A 79 -12.52 3.78 -19.81
N ALA A 80 -12.01 4.89 -20.32
CA ALA A 80 -10.65 5.33 -20.05
C ALA A 80 -10.69 6.27 -18.84
N CYS A 81 -10.07 5.88 -17.73
CA CYS A 81 -10.01 6.65 -16.50
C CYS A 81 -8.55 6.93 -16.15
N GLY A 82 -8.17 8.21 -15.98
CA GLY A 82 -6.78 8.58 -15.76
C GLY A 82 -6.55 10.06 -15.45
#